data_AF-A0A4Y4XMW2-F1
#
_entry.id   AF-A0A4Y4XMW2-F1
#
_cell.length_a   1.000
_cell.length_b   1.000
_cell.length_c   1.000
_cell.angle_alpha   90.00
_cell.angle_beta   90.00
_cell.angle_gamma   90.00
#
_symmetry.space_group_name_H-M   'P 1'
#
loop_
_entity.id
_entity.type
_entity.pdbx_description
1 polymer ?
#
loop_
_entity_poly.entity_id
_entity_poly.type
_entity_poly.pdbx_seq_one_letter_code
_entity_poly.pdbx_strand_id
1 'polypeptide(L)'
;INALDLLLLRLIGMPKKGYIDMGDGALRKGDFLVRLIKAKAAQKSVTLIPGETRYFFTQILSETYQLETSDLNQAYESIAPRLNGAVIEDGVIWPDTYHLPLGEDAFKIMQTLIGQSMKKHEALSKQWLGYYHKEEWFEKIILASIVQKEAANTEEMPLIASVIFNRLKKGMPLQM
;
A
#
# COMPACT_ATOMS: atom_id res chain seq x y z
N ILE A 1 -35.89 8.27 13.83
CA ILE A 1 -35.15 9.48 14.27
C ILE A 1 -36.19 10.46 14.80
N ASN A 2 -36.06 10.89 16.05
CA ASN A 2 -37.02 11.76 16.72
C ASN A 2 -36.47 13.20 16.82
N ALA A 3 -37.32 14.16 17.18
CA ALA A 3 -36.93 15.58 17.30
C ALA A 3 -35.74 15.82 18.25
N LEU A 4 -35.66 15.04 19.34
CA LEU A 4 -34.53 15.05 20.27
C LEU A 4 -33.21 14.59 19.62
N ASP A 5 -33.25 13.59 18.74
CA ASP A 5 -32.06 13.09 18.04
C ASP A 5 -31.54 14.17 17.07
N LEU A 6 -32.45 14.85 16.37
CA LEU A 6 -32.13 15.96 15.46
C LEU A 6 -31.53 17.16 16.20
N LEU A 7 -32.08 17.51 17.36
CA LEU A 7 -31.53 18.55 18.23
C LEU A 7 -30.11 18.18 18.68
N LEU A 8 -29.90 16.94 19.10
CA LEU A 8 -28.59 16.42 19.50
C LEU A 8 -27.60 16.53 18.33
N LEU A 9 -27.91 15.98 17.15
CA LEU A 9 -27.06 16.08 15.97
C LEU A 9 -26.72 17.54 15.61
N ARG A 10 -27.66 18.48 15.77
CA ARG A 10 -27.41 19.91 15.54
C ARG A 10 -26.40 20.52 16.53
N LEU A 11 -26.32 19.98 17.75
CA LEU A 11 -25.39 20.42 18.78
C LEU A 11 -24.01 19.75 18.68
N ILE A 12 -23.96 18.45 18.36
CA ILE A 12 -22.71 17.67 18.37
C ILE A 12 -22.06 17.49 16.98
N GLY A 13 -22.77 17.76 15.89
CA GLY A 13 -22.25 17.73 14.51
C GLY A 13 -23.04 16.81 13.57
N MET A 14 -22.81 16.94 12.26
CA MET A 14 -23.44 16.08 11.26
C MET A 14 -22.69 14.75 11.09
N PRO A 15 -23.39 13.62 10.87
CA PRO A 15 -22.76 12.35 10.58
C PRO A 15 -21.88 12.42 9.33
N LYS A 16 -20.72 11.79 9.37
CA LYS A 16 -19.86 11.63 8.18
C LYS A 16 -20.46 10.55 7.27
N LYS A 17 -20.32 10.72 5.95
CA LYS A 17 -20.65 9.66 4.98
C LYS A 17 -19.56 8.58 5.00
N GLY A 18 -19.93 7.33 4.76
CA GLY A 18 -18.99 6.21 4.62
C GLY A 18 -19.15 5.14 5.70
N TYR A 19 -18.20 4.22 5.74
CA TYR A 19 -18.17 3.14 6.72
C TYR A 19 -17.58 3.64 8.03
N ILE A 20 -18.26 3.36 9.14
CA ILE A 20 -17.87 3.81 10.48
C ILE A 20 -17.68 2.59 11.37
N ASP A 21 -16.57 2.56 12.11
CA ASP A 21 -16.37 1.53 13.13
C ASP A 21 -17.29 1.78 14.32
N MET A 22 -18.22 0.85 14.53
CA MET A 22 -19.20 0.90 15.62
C MET A 22 -18.76 0.10 16.85
N GLY A 23 -17.61 -0.59 16.82
CA GLY A 23 -17.14 -1.49 17.87
C GLY A 23 -18.08 -2.68 18.14
N ASP A 24 -17.69 -3.54 19.08
CA ASP A 24 -18.46 -4.75 19.40
C ASP A 24 -19.56 -4.51 20.44
N GLY A 25 -20.70 -5.20 20.27
CA GLY A 25 -21.80 -5.26 21.24
C GLY A 25 -22.96 -4.29 21.01
N ALA A 26 -24.00 -4.40 21.85
CA ALA A 26 -25.19 -3.57 21.74
C ALA A 26 -24.92 -2.15 22.26
N LEU A 27 -25.10 -1.15 21.40
CA LEU A 27 -24.95 0.27 21.76
C LEU A 27 -26.26 0.86 22.27
N ARG A 28 -26.16 1.73 23.27
CA ARG A 28 -27.26 2.62 23.62
C ARG A 28 -27.43 3.66 22.51
N LYS A 29 -28.67 4.10 22.30
CA LYS A 29 -29.01 5.07 21.23
C LYS A 29 -28.16 6.34 21.26
N GLY A 30 -27.87 6.89 22.45
CA GLY A 30 -27.02 8.06 22.60
C GLY A 30 -25.57 7.81 22.17
N ASP A 31 -25.00 6.67 22.59
CA ASP A 31 -23.63 6.28 22.23
C ASP A 31 -23.51 6.03 20.72
N PHE A 32 -24.54 5.45 20.10
CA PHE A 32 -24.63 5.29 18.66
C PHE A 32 -24.59 6.64 17.92
N LEU A 33 -25.39 7.64 18.35
CA LEU A 33 -25.40 8.97 17.75
C LEU A 33 -24.04 9.68 17.91
N VAL A 34 -23.38 9.53 19.06
CA VAL A 34 -22.04 10.09 19.27
C VAL A 34 -21.01 9.40 18.36
N ARG A 35 -21.06 8.06 18.21
CA ARG A 35 -20.16 7.31 17.32
C ARG A 35 -20.36 7.67 15.85
N LEU A 36 -21.60 7.89 15.39
CA LEU A 36 -21.88 8.35 14.01
C LEU A 36 -21.14 9.63 13.61
N ILE A 37 -20.79 10.49 14.56
CA ILE A 37 -20.11 11.76 14.30
C ILE A 37 -18.60 11.63 14.55
N LYS A 38 -18.22 10.95 15.63
CA LYS A 38 -16.84 10.98 16.15
C LYS A 38 -16.01 9.75 15.81
N ALA A 39 -16.63 8.63 15.44
CA ALA A 39 -15.88 7.40 15.21
C ALA A 39 -15.03 7.49 13.93
N LYS A 40 -13.95 6.70 13.94
CA LYS A 40 -13.02 6.60 12.82
C LYS A 40 -13.69 5.82 11.68
N ALA A 41 -13.23 6.06 10.46
CA ALA A 41 -13.64 5.24 9.33
C ALA A 41 -13.31 3.76 9.62
N ALA A 42 -14.24 2.86 9.33
CA ALA A 42 -13.96 1.44 9.42
C ALA A 42 -12.82 1.09 8.46
N GLN A 43 -11.90 0.22 8.88
CA GLN A 43 -10.74 -0.16 8.10
C GLN A 43 -10.72 -1.67 7.85
N LYS A 44 -10.13 -2.08 6.73
CA LYS A 44 -9.75 -3.48 6.48
C LYS A 44 -8.24 -3.59 6.35
N SER A 45 -7.73 -4.77 6.69
CA SER A 45 -6.33 -5.12 6.54
C SER A 45 -6.12 -5.87 5.24
N VAL A 46 -5.10 -5.49 4.46
CA VAL A 46 -4.64 -6.21 3.28
C VAL A 46 -3.13 -6.35 3.34
N THR A 47 -2.61 -7.51 2.96
CA THR A 47 -1.17 -7.79 3.06
C THR A 47 -0.60 -8.01 1.66
N LEU A 48 0.46 -7.28 1.34
CA LEU A 48 1.31 -7.57 0.18
C LEU A 48 2.47 -8.43 0.66
N ILE A 49 2.56 -9.65 0.14
CA ILE A 49 3.59 -10.61 0.55
C ILE A 49 4.92 -10.27 -0.16
N PRO A 50 6.09 -10.38 0.50
CA PRO A 50 7.38 -10.19 -0.16
C PRO A 50 7.54 -11.14 -1.36
N GLY A 51 7.92 -10.58 -2.51
CA GLY A 51 8.09 -11.32 -3.77
C GLY A 51 6.81 -11.49 -4.58
N GLU A 52 5.65 -11.06 -4.07
CA GLU A 52 4.40 -11.01 -4.83
C GLU A 52 4.39 -9.85 -5.82
N THR A 53 3.75 -10.05 -6.97
CA THR A 53 3.58 -9.01 -7.99
C THR A 53 2.40 -8.10 -7.64
N ARG A 54 2.48 -6.84 -8.04
CA ARG A 54 1.41 -5.85 -7.91
C ARG A 54 0.10 -6.37 -8.53
N TYR A 55 0.18 -7.17 -9.57
CA TYR A 55 -0.99 -7.79 -10.21
C TYR A 55 -1.87 -8.53 -9.20
N PHE A 56 -1.32 -9.47 -8.44
CA PHE A 56 -2.09 -10.24 -7.45
C PHE A 56 -2.59 -9.36 -6.32
N PHE A 57 -1.76 -8.44 -5.84
CA PHE A 57 -2.18 -7.49 -4.81
C PHE A 57 -3.33 -6.58 -5.27
N THR A 58 -3.36 -6.21 -6.54
CA THR A 58 -4.47 -5.44 -7.13
C THR A 58 -5.77 -6.25 -7.14
N GLN A 59 -5.72 -7.57 -7.35
CA GLN A 59 -6.88 -8.46 -7.21
C GLN A 59 -7.35 -8.51 -5.74
N ILE A 60 -6.43 -8.66 -4.80
CA ILE A 60 -6.75 -8.65 -3.35
C ILE A 60 -7.45 -7.34 -2.96
N LEU A 61 -6.94 -6.19 -3.45
CA LEU A 61 -7.56 -4.89 -3.23
C LEU A 61 -8.96 -4.80 -3.86
N SER A 62 -9.10 -5.25 -5.11
CA SER A 62 -10.37 -5.27 -5.84
C SER A 62 -11.43 -6.05 -5.05
N GLU A 63 -11.11 -7.27 -4.63
CA GLU A 63 -12.03 -8.13 -3.88
C GLU A 63 -12.35 -7.55 -2.50
N THR A 64 -11.35 -7.01 -1.80
CA THR A 64 -11.50 -6.54 -0.42
C THR A 64 -12.34 -5.26 -0.32
N TYR A 65 -12.14 -4.33 -1.25
CA TYR A 65 -12.76 -3.00 -1.26
C TYR A 65 -13.89 -2.87 -2.29
N GLN A 66 -14.20 -3.93 -3.05
CA GLN A 66 -15.23 -3.94 -4.09
C GLN A 66 -15.00 -2.83 -5.14
N LEU A 67 -13.74 -2.70 -5.57
CA LEU A 67 -13.29 -1.73 -6.58
C LEU A 67 -12.93 -2.45 -7.88
N GLU A 68 -13.10 -1.79 -9.01
CA GLU A 68 -12.67 -2.32 -10.30
C GLU A 68 -11.13 -2.31 -10.42
N THR A 69 -10.57 -3.39 -10.96
CA THR A 69 -9.13 -3.52 -11.16
C THR A 69 -8.60 -2.47 -12.15
N SER A 70 -9.40 -2.05 -13.13
CA SER A 70 -9.06 -0.98 -14.07
C SER A 70 -8.82 0.36 -13.37
N ASP A 71 -9.66 0.70 -12.40
CA ASP A 71 -9.59 1.97 -11.68
C ASP A 71 -8.37 1.98 -10.76
N LEU A 72 -8.07 0.84 -10.13
CA LEU A 72 -6.86 0.65 -9.32
C LEU A 72 -5.59 0.77 -10.18
N ASN A 73 -5.57 0.17 -11.37
CA ASN A 73 -4.44 0.27 -12.30
C ASN A 73 -4.26 1.72 -12.80
N GLN A 74 -5.33 2.38 -13.22
CA GLN A 74 -5.28 3.77 -13.67
C GLN A 74 -4.81 4.72 -12.56
N ALA A 75 -5.33 4.52 -11.34
CA ALA A 75 -4.90 5.25 -10.16
C ALA A 75 -3.41 5.05 -9.91
N TYR A 76 -2.92 3.82 -9.97
CA TYR A 76 -1.51 3.50 -9.81
C TYR A 76 -0.66 4.21 -10.86
N GLU A 77 -0.97 4.06 -12.15
CA GLU A 77 -0.23 4.68 -13.25
C GLU A 77 -0.15 6.21 -13.16
N SER A 78 -1.17 6.85 -12.59
CA SER A 78 -1.22 8.31 -12.41
C SER A 78 -0.31 8.83 -11.29
N ILE A 79 0.09 7.97 -10.34
CA ILE A 79 0.82 8.35 -9.12
C ILE A 79 2.23 7.75 -9.09
N ALA A 80 2.39 6.55 -9.64
CA ALA A 80 3.59 5.75 -9.51
C ALA A 80 4.84 6.46 -10.07
N PRO A 81 6.00 6.27 -9.43
CA PRO A 81 7.26 6.80 -9.94
C PRO A 81 7.57 6.20 -11.32
N ARG A 82 8.36 6.95 -12.08
CA ARG A 82 8.84 6.54 -13.40
C ARG A 82 10.34 6.29 -13.35
N LEU A 83 10.79 5.27 -14.07
CA LEU A 83 12.20 4.98 -14.34
C LEU A 83 12.41 5.07 -15.85
N ASN A 84 13.35 5.90 -16.30
CA ASN A 84 13.62 6.12 -17.73
C ASN A 84 12.37 6.48 -18.56
N GLY A 85 11.44 7.24 -17.98
CA GLY A 85 10.19 7.68 -18.63
C GLY A 85 9.03 6.68 -18.55
N ALA A 86 9.28 5.42 -18.22
CA ALA A 86 8.27 4.38 -18.05
C ALA A 86 7.79 4.30 -16.60
N VAL A 87 6.52 3.96 -16.39
CA VAL A 87 5.98 3.69 -15.04
C VAL A 87 6.66 2.44 -14.49
N ILE A 88 7.03 2.49 -13.21
CA ILE A 88 7.58 1.32 -12.53
C ILE A 88 6.41 0.40 -12.16
N GLU A 89 6.38 -0.79 -12.73
CA GLU A 89 5.27 -1.73 -12.54
C GLU A 89 5.25 -2.39 -11.15
N ASP A 90 6.42 -2.76 -10.63
CA ASP A 90 6.57 -3.54 -9.40
C ASP A 90 7.62 -2.94 -8.46
N GLY A 91 7.55 -3.29 -7.17
CA GLY A 91 8.51 -2.86 -6.15
C GLY A 91 8.29 -1.43 -5.60
N VAL A 92 7.34 -0.67 -6.16
CA VAL A 92 6.94 0.63 -5.61
C VAL A 92 6.16 0.47 -4.32
N ILE A 93 5.12 -0.36 -4.32
CA ILE A 93 4.36 -0.68 -3.11
C ILE A 93 5.21 -1.60 -2.26
N TRP A 94 5.47 -1.19 -1.03
CA TRP A 94 6.32 -1.93 -0.11
C TRP A 94 5.59 -3.16 0.42
N PRO A 95 6.21 -4.35 0.48
CA PRO A 95 5.59 -5.52 1.10
C PRO A 95 5.31 -5.28 2.59
N ASP A 96 4.04 -5.15 2.95
CA ASP A 96 3.58 -4.86 4.32
C ASP A 96 2.10 -5.26 4.49
N THR A 97 1.62 -5.19 5.73
CA THR A 97 0.19 -5.22 6.03
C THR A 97 -0.35 -3.80 6.17
N TYR A 98 -1.27 -3.44 5.29
CA TYR A 98 -1.88 -2.13 5.20
C TYR A 98 -3.28 -2.12 5.80
N HIS A 99 -3.56 -1.12 6.63
CA HIS A 99 -4.89 -0.84 7.16
C HIS A 99 -5.49 0.34 6.41
N LEU A 100 -6.42 0.08 5.48
CA LEU A 100 -7.00 1.12 4.63
C LEU A 100 -8.49 1.32 4.96
N PRO A 101 -9.03 2.54 4.80
CA PRO A 101 -10.42 2.82 5.12
C PRO A 101 -11.35 2.16 4.09
N LEU A 102 -12.51 1.70 4.56
CA LEU A 102 -13.56 1.18 3.71
C LEU A 102 -14.33 2.31 3.03
N GLY A 103 -14.76 2.06 1.79
CA GLY A 103 -15.54 3.00 0.98
C GLY A 103 -14.72 4.15 0.38
N GLU A 104 -13.40 4.05 0.40
CA GLU A 104 -12.50 4.95 -0.34
C GLU A 104 -12.45 4.54 -1.82
N ASP A 105 -12.15 5.51 -2.68
CA ASP A 105 -11.96 5.26 -4.11
C ASP A 105 -10.55 4.70 -4.41
N ALA A 106 -10.39 4.14 -5.62
CA ALA A 106 -9.15 3.54 -6.08
C ALA A 106 -7.95 4.51 -6.04
N PHE A 107 -8.18 5.79 -6.36
CA PHE A 107 -7.14 6.81 -6.33
C PHE A 107 -6.63 7.04 -4.91
N LYS A 108 -7.52 7.15 -3.93
CA LYS A 108 -7.16 7.39 -2.53
C LYS A 108 -6.45 6.19 -1.91
N ILE A 109 -6.89 4.98 -2.26
CA ILE A 109 -6.24 3.73 -1.88
C ILE A 109 -4.80 3.71 -2.41
N MET A 110 -4.60 3.91 -3.72
CA MET A 110 -3.26 3.90 -4.33
C MET A 110 -2.37 5.06 -3.85
N GLN A 111 -2.93 6.26 -3.67
CA GLN A 111 -2.23 7.40 -3.09
C GLN A 111 -1.68 7.07 -1.69
N THR A 112 -2.48 6.39 -0.88
CA THR A 112 -2.08 6.00 0.47
C THR A 112 -0.98 4.94 0.44
N LEU A 113 -1.15 3.90 -0.36
CA LEU A 113 -0.18 2.80 -0.51
C LEU A 113 1.17 3.30 -1.03
N ILE A 114 1.17 4.03 -2.15
CA ILE A 114 2.39 4.58 -2.75
C ILE A 114 3.02 5.62 -1.81
N GLY A 115 2.22 6.51 -1.22
CA GLY A 115 2.73 7.53 -0.31
C GLY A 115 3.43 6.96 0.93
N GLN A 116 2.90 5.89 1.53
CA GLN A 116 3.54 5.19 2.64
C GLN A 116 4.82 4.47 2.18
N SER A 117 4.76 3.79 1.04
CA SER A 117 5.87 3.01 0.51
C SER A 117 7.05 3.89 0.10
N MET A 118 6.78 5.02 -0.56
CA MET A 118 7.81 5.97 -0.98
C MET A 118 8.56 6.58 0.21
N LYS A 119 7.88 6.84 1.33
CA LYS A 119 8.54 7.29 2.57
C LYS A 119 9.50 6.23 3.11
N LYS A 120 9.10 4.96 3.06
CA LYS A 120 9.92 3.82 3.51
C LYS A 120 11.13 3.62 2.60
N HIS A 121 10.92 3.69 1.28
CA HIS A 121 11.98 3.68 0.27
C HIS A 121 12.99 4.81 0.49
N GLU A 122 12.53 6.05 0.66
CA GLU A 122 13.42 7.20 0.89
C GLU A 122 14.21 7.06 2.21
N ALA A 123 13.57 6.61 3.28
CA ALA A 123 14.23 6.39 4.56
C ALA A 123 15.33 5.32 4.47
N LEU A 124 15.03 4.18 3.82
CA LEU A 124 16.00 3.11 3.61
C LEU A 124 17.13 3.55 2.68
N SER A 125 16.82 4.26 1.61
CA SER A 125 17.85 4.79 0.71
C SER A 125 18.83 5.70 1.45
N LYS A 126 18.33 6.63 2.27
CA LYS A 126 19.19 7.47 3.12
C LYS A 126 19.99 6.68 4.14
N GLN A 127 19.41 5.63 4.71
CA GLN A 127 20.10 4.75 5.67
C GLN A 127 21.26 3.99 5.01
N TRP A 128 21.05 3.41 3.82
CA TRP A 128 22.00 2.52 3.17
C TRP A 128 22.99 3.24 2.25
N LEU A 129 22.57 4.33 1.60
CA LEU A 129 23.38 5.09 0.63
C LEU A 129 23.82 6.46 1.15
N GLY A 130 23.24 6.95 2.25
CA GLY A 130 23.52 8.29 2.81
C GLY A 130 22.76 9.43 2.12
N TYR A 131 22.09 9.16 1.00
CA TYR A 131 21.26 10.11 0.25
C TYR A 131 20.10 9.36 -0.41
N TYR A 132 19.16 10.12 -0.98
CA TYR A 132 18.09 9.55 -1.79
C TYR A 132 18.18 10.07 -3.22
N HIS A 133 18.42 9.15 -4.15
CA HIS A 133 18.29 9.36 -5.58
C HIS A 133 17.36 8.28 -6.13
N LYS A 134 16.21 8.69 -6.68
CA LYS A 134 15.08 7.80 -6.94
C LYS A 134 15.42 6.71 -7.95
N GLU A 135 16.00 7.09 -9.08
CA GLU A 135 16.29 6.19 -10.18
C GLU A 135 17.32 5.13 -9.74
N GLU A 136 18.39 5.58 -9.08
CA GLU A 136 19.41 4.71 -8.52
C GLU A 136 18.85 3.77 -7.45
N TRP A 137 17.91 4.25 -6.62
CA TRP A 137 17.28 3.43 -5.60
C TRP A 137 16.41 2.34 -6.23
N PHE A 138 15.58 2.68 -7.20
CA PHE A 138 14.72 1.70 -7.86
C PHE A 138 15.48 0.69 -8.72
N GLU A 139 16.65 1.05 -9.27
CA GLU A 139 17.56 0.06 -9.87
C GLU A 139 18.01 -0.99 -8.85
N LYS A 140 18.30 -0.59 -7.61
CA LYS A 140 18.64 -1.53 -6.52
C LYS A 140 17.43 -2.35 -6.08
N ILE A 141 16.23 -1.78 -6.09
CA ILE A 141 14.99 -2.52 -5.81
C ILE A 141 14.71 -3.59 -6.87
N ILE A 142 14.96 -3.31 -8.16
CA ILE A 142 14.86 -4.31 -9.22
C ILE A 142 15.85 -5.45 -8.96
N LEU A 143 17.08 -5.14 -8.59
CA LEU A 143 18.06 -6.18 -8.24
C LEU A 143 17.60 -7.01 -7.02
N ALA A 144 17.05 -6.35 -6.00
CA ALA A 144 16.53 -7.01 -4.81
C ALA A 144 15.33 -7.90 -5.11
N SER A 145 14.44 -7.51 -6.03
CA SER A 145 13.28 -8.33 -6.42
C SER A 145 13.70 -9.62 -7.13
N ILE A 146 14.76 -9.54 -7.95
CA ILE A 146 15.38 -10.70 -8.59
C ILE A 146 15.95 -11.64 -7.53
N VAL A 147 16.73 -11.13 -6.56
CA VAL A 147 17.28 -11.93 -5.46
C VAL A 147 16.15 -12.58 -4.64
N GLN A 148 15.10 -11.84 -4.31
CA GLN A 148 13.95 -12.31 -3.53
C GLN A 148 13.21 -13.46 -4.23
N LYS A 149 13.17 -13.45 -5.56
CA LYS A 149 12.46 -14.47 -6.34
C LYS A 149 13.24 -15.77 -6.47
N GLU A 150 14.57 -15.70 -6.54
CA GLU A 150 15.43 -16.88 -6.66
C GLU A 150 15.82 -17.53 -5.34
N ALA A 151 15.99 -16.73 -4.29
CA ALA A 151 16.47 -17.25 -3.02
C ALA A 151 15.37 -18.11 -2.36
N ALA A 152 15.71 -19.34 -1.98
CA ALA A 152 14.77 -20.20 -1.26
C ALA A 152 14.53 -19.72 0.19
N ASN A 153 15.51 -19.00 0.77
CA ASN A 153 15.47 -18.48 2.12
C ASN A 153 16.40 -17.26 2.27
N THR A 154 16.34 -16.60 3.43
CA THR A 154 17.14 -15.39 3.71
C THR A 154 18.63 -15.64 3.83
N GLU A 155 19.06 -16.85 4.20
CA GLU A 155 20.47 -17.22 4.35
C GLU A 155 21.16 -17.35 2.99
N GLU A 156 20.42 -17.73 1.94
CA GLU A 156 20.92 -17.84 0.57
C GLU A 156 21.00 -16.49 -0.16
N MET A 157 20.24 -15.48 0.27
CA MET A 157 20.17 -14.18 -0.42
C MET A 157 21.55 -13.54 -0.67
N PRO A 158 22.52 -13.52 0.27
CA PRO A 158 23.85 -12.98 0.01
C PRO A 158 24.61 -13.75 -1.09
N LEU A 159 24.44 -15.08 -1.14
CA LEU A 159 25.08 -15.92 -2.16
C LEU A 159 24.47 -15.64 -3.54
N ILE A 160 23.14 -15.64 -3.65
CA ILE A 160 22.43 -15.31 -4.89
C ILE A 160 22.78 -13.91 -5.38
N ALA A 161 22.77 -12.91 -4.49
CA ALA A 161 23.18 -11.55 -4.80
C ALA A 161 24.61 -11.51 -5.35
N SER A 162 25.55 -12.24 -4.73
CA SER A 162 26.94 -12.31 -5.19
C SER A 162 27.05 -12.85 -6.62
N VAL A 163 26.27 -13.87 -6.98
CA VAL A 163 26.24 -14.45 -8.33
C VAL A 163 25.72 -13.42 -9.33
N ILE A 164 24.62 -12.75 -9.02
CA ILE A 164 24.03 -11.73 -9.90
C ILE A 164 25.01 -10.58 -10.11
N PHE A 165 25.61 -10.02 -9.05
CA PHE A 165 26.62 -8.97 -9.17
C PHE A 165 27.82 -9.41 -10.00
N ASN A 166 28.31 -10.64 -9.81
CA ASN A 166 29.43 -11.19 -10.58
C ASN A 166 29.09 -11.35 -12.06
N ARG A 167 27.84 -11.73 -12.41
CA ARG A 167 27.38 -11.81 -13.80
C ARG A 167 27.31 -10.42 -14.44
N LEU A 168 26.68 -9.46 -13.75
CA LEU A 168 26.58 -8.07 -14.24
C LEU A 168 27.95 -7.43 -14.45
N LYS A 169 28.89 -7.61 -13.51
CA LYS A 169 30.27 -7.10 -13.64
C LYS A 169 31.01 -7.67 -14.86
N LYS A 170 30.69 -8.90 -15.26
CA LYS A 170 31.26 -9.58 -16.44
C LYS A 170 30.45 -9.32 -17.72
N GLY A 171 29.39 -8.52 -17.67
CA GLY A 171 28.48 -8.29 -18.81
C GLY A 171 27.72 -9.55 -19.24
N MET A 172 27.56 -10.54 -18.36
CA MET A 172 26.86 -11.78 -18.68
C MET A 172 25.35 -11.64 -18.44
N PRO A 173 24.50 -12.22 -19.30
CA PRO A 173 23.06 -12.27 -19.07
C PRO A 173 22.73 -13.07 -17.80
N LEU A 174 21.68 -12.66 -17.08
CA LEU A 174 21.32 -13.28 -15.80
C LEU A 174 20.68 -14.66 -15.95
N GLN A 175 19.94 -14.91 -17.04
CA GLN A 175 19.33 -16.21 -17.39
C GLN A 175 18.40 -16.77 -16.29
N MET A 176 17.41 -15.97 -15.90
CA MET A 176 16.45 -16.23 -14.82
C MET A 176 15.07 -15.70 -15.17
#